data_AF-A0A7V3UL61-F1
#
_entry.id   AF-A0A7V3UL61-F1
#
_cell.length_a   1.000
_cell.length_b   1.000
_cell.length_c   1.000
_cell.angle_alpha   90.00
_cell.angle_beta   90.00
_cell.angle_gamma   90.00
#
_symmetry.space_group_name_H-M   'P 1'
#
loop_
_entity.id
_entity.type
_entity.pdbx_description
1 polymer ?
#
loop_
_entity_poly.entity_id
_entity_poly.type
_entity_poly.pdbx_seq_one_letter_code
_entity_poly.pdbx_strand_id
1 'polypeptide(L)'
;MPSRRLKQKITGPRLTLLGKTYPSKIIGLHNRFRAKTDKRLIYQDIRKHPGKIHQGVFGIYVPTQDKHIIYLRRGAKDITVAHELMHGILYEEGYVATRCRMADLKTEPRIGILAHKIQDVVIHPVLFQQLRRSGFDVDQEEKYRSVSLIEALQKRAAEPSDPYAPAYILSLFSDAISYVESYFRYPFAREQLQRIYRERFPATLQLGEEIVQLISWIPDRTPLKYRVLMTRLIYHLDQVAEAHHVPLSLPTRILLPPFLVKSRLADPTREFFSLKRAETWESKDSGQYLLALQFLPDKSYSQVWSFQHVDQQKQAAEQLQKQLDGMEIGDFLKFNYLEYLLIEKKSRRRCLVKRITFGSAGRPSMAST
;
A
#
# COMPACT_ATOMS: atom_id res chain seq x y z
N MET A 1 15.92 -32.92 7.79
CA MET A 1 17.24 -32.26 7.83
C MET A 1 17.10 -30.80 8.25
N PRO A 2 17.68 -30.36 9.38
CA PRO A 2 17.59 -28.97 9.80
C PRO A 2 18.62 -28.14 9.02
N SER A 3 18.15 -27.25 8.14
CA SER A 3 19.04 -26.32 7.43
C SER A 3 19.59 -25.28 8.40
N ARG A 4 20.92 -25.22 8.52
CA ARG A 4 21.63 -24.19 9.29
C ARG A 4 21.18 -22.81 8.82
N ARG A 5 20.47 -22.12 9.72
CA ARG A 5 19.85 -20.80 9.52
C ARG A 5 20.92 -19.71 9.57
N LEU A 6 21.42 -19.28 8.43
CA LEU A 6 22.30 -18.12 8.36
C LEU A 6 21.49 -16.82 8.20
N LYS A 7 21.54 -15.95 9.22
CA LYS A 7 21.36 -14.51 9.06
C LYS A 7 22.51 -14.01 8.17
N GLN A 8 22.42 -14.15 6.85
CA GLN A 8 23.48 -13.68 5.95
C GLN A 8 23.62 -12.15 6.08
N LYS A 9 24.68 -11.71 6.75
CA LYS A 9 25.22 -10.36 6.67
C LYS A 9 26.42 -10.47 5.73
N ILE A 10 26.39 -9.76 4.61
CA ILE A 10 27.47 -9.86 3.62
C ILE A 10 28.46 -8.75 3.91
N THR A 11 29.49 -9.08 4.66
CA THR A 11 30.60 -8.17 4.99
C THR A 11 31.76 -8.26 4.00
N GLY A 12 31.66 -9.13 2.99
CA GLY A 12 32.68 -9.31 1.95
C GLY A 12 32.53 -8.36 0.75
N PRO A 13 33.53 -8.32 -0.14
CA PRO A 13 33.58 -7.38 -1.28
C PRO A 13 32.64 -7.75 -2.43
N ARG A 14 31.99 -8.92 -2.39
CA ARG A 14 31.17 -9.45 -3.49
C ARG A 14 29.82 -9.94 -2.99
N LEU A 15 28.79 -9.65 -3.77
CA LEU A 15 27.44 -10.16 -3.59
C LEU A 15 27.00 -10.83 -4.88
N THR A 16 26.81 -12.14 -4.84
CA THR A 16 26.30 -12.90 -5.98
C THR A 16 24.86 -13.27 -5.73
N LEU A 17 23.95 -12.78 -6.58
CA LEU A 17 22.52 -13.11 -6.55
C LEU A 17 22.16 -13.83 -7.84
N LEU A 18 21.59 -15.03 -7.72
CA LEU A 18 21.09 -15.82 -8.85
C LEU A 18 22.10 -15.97 -10.00
N GLY A 19 23.39 -16.13 -9.67
CA GLY A 19 24.48 -16.32 -10.63
C GLY A 19 25.13 -15.04 -11.17
N LYS A 20 24.64 -13.84 -10.81
CA LYS A 20 25.26 -12.56 -11.16
C LYS A 20 25.94 -11.92 -9.96
N THR A 21 27.16 -11.43 -10.12
CA THR A 21 27.88 -10.64 -9.12
C THR A 21 27.54 -9.16 -9.26
N TYR A 22 27.21 -8.52 -8.14
CA TYR A 22 26.76 -7.14 -8.06
C TYR A 22 27.81 -6.22 -7.41
N PRO A 23 27.81 -4.92 -7.77
CA PRO A 23 28.80 -3.97 -7.28
C PRO A 23 28.60 -3.60 -5.80
N SER A 24 29.62 -2.95 -5.24
CA SER A 24 29.66 -2.43 -3.85
C SER A 24 28.43 -1.61 -3.45
N LYS A 25 27.84 -0.88 -4.40
CA LYS A 25 26.64 -0.09 -4.18
C LYS A 25 25.41 -0.93 -3.83
N ILE A 26 25.22 -2.08 -4.50
CA ILE A 26 24.13 -3.02 -4.17
C ILE A 26 24.43 -3.73 -2.85
N ILE A 27 25.71 -4.04 -2.57
CA ILE A 27 26.15 -4.57 -1.27
C ILE A 27 25.78 -3.59 -0.14
N GLY A 28 26.03 -2.29 -0.34
CA GLY A 28 25.67 -1.24 0.60
C GLY A 28 24.17 -1.19 0.89
N LEU A 29 23.32 -1.23 -0.14
CA LEU A 29 21.87 -1.28 0.03
C LEU A 29 21.41 -2.58 0.73
N HIS A 30 21.96 -3.73 0.33
CA HIS A 30 21.67 -5.00 0.98
C HIS A 30 22.00 -4.92 2.49
N ASN A 31 23.20 -4.48 2.83
CA ASN A 31 23.63 -4.37 4.23
C ASN A 31 22.78 -3.35 5.01
N ARG A 32 22.39 -2.23 4.39
CA ARG A 32 21.46 -1.27 4.98
C ARG A 32 20.10 -1.90 5.28
N PHE A 33 19.57 -2.73 4.36
CA PHE A 33 18.34 -3.46 4.61
C PHE A 33 18.51 -4.48 5.73
N ARG A 34 19.57 -5.29 5.72
CA ARG A 34 19.89 -6.26 6.79
C ARG A 34 20.03 -5.59 8.15
N ALA A 35 20.53 -4.37 8.22
CA ALA A 35 20.67 -3.62 9.47
C ALA A 35 19.32 -3.15 10.05
N LYS A 36 18.25 -3.14 9.25
CA LYS A 36 16.91 -2.71 9.67
C LYS A 36 16.00 -3.84 10.11
N THR A 37 16.29 -5.07 9.72
CA THR A 37 15.42 -6.23 9.96
C THR A 37 16.17 -7.40 10.59
N ASP A 38 15.55 -8.06 11.55
CA ASP A 38 16.01 -9.32 12.14
C ASP A 38 15.56 -10.54 11.32
N LYS A 39 14.56 -10.37 10.44
CA LYS A 39 14.03 -11.39 9.52
C LYS A 39 15.09 -11.82 8.52
N ARG A 40 14.91 -13.00 7.91
CA ARG A 40 15.83 -13.48 6.87
C ARG A 40 15.57 -12.77 5.55
N LEU A 41 16.61 -12.35 4.83
CA LEU A 41 16.48 -11.87 3.46
C LEU A 41 16.84 -12.99 2.49
N ILE A 42 15.96 -13.29 1.55
CA ILE A 42 16.08 -14.39 0.59
C ILE A 42 15.89 -13.84 -0.81
N TYR A 43 16.75 -14.26 -1.74
CA TYR A 43 16.61 -13.95 -3.15
C TYR A 43 16.18 -15.19 -3.92
N GLN A 44 15.15 -15.07 -4.76
CA GLN A 44 14.61 -16.18 -5.54
C GLN A 44 14.42 -15.79 -7.00
N ASP A 45 14.50 -16.79 -7.88
CA ASP A 45 14.14 -16.63 -9.28
C ASP A 45 12.64 -16.27 -9.37
N ILE A 46 12.30 -15.24 -10.12
CA ILE A 46 10.93 -14.73 -10.24
C ILE A 46 9.94 -15.80 -10.74
N ARG A 47 10.42 -16.79 -11.51
CA ARG A 47 9.60 -17.92 -11.99
C ARG A 47 9.12 -18.83 -10.86
N LYS A 48 9.73 -18.73 -9.67
CA LYS A 48 9.31 -19.47 -8.46
C LYS A 48 8.27 -18.73 -7.63
N HIS A 49 7.84 -17.55 -8.07
CA HIS A 49 6.77 -16.84 -7.38
C HIS A 49 5.45 -17.61 -7.52
N PRO A 50 4.67 -17.78 -6.44
CA PRO A 50 3.46 -18.62 -6.45
C PRO A 50 2.28 -18.01 -7.23
N GLY A 51 2.29 -16.70 -7.48
CA GLY A 51 1.28 -16.01 -8.29
C GLY A 51 1.69 -15.87 -9.76
N LYS A 52 0.70 -15.71 -10.65
CA LYS A 52 0.94 -15.34 -12.06
C LYS A 52 1.65 -13.98 -12.11
N ILE A 53 2.82 -13.94 -12.74
CA ILE A 53 3.61 -12.72 -12.91
C ILE A 53 3.55 -12.28 -14.37
N HIS A 54 3.20 -11.01 -14.59
CA HIS A 54 3.20 -10.42 -15.93
C HIS A 54 4.62 -10.31 -16.51
N GLN A 55 4.75 -10.46 -17.84
CA GLN A 55 6.05 -10.41 -18.53
C GLN A 55 6.79 -9.06 -18.38
N GLY A 56 6.12 -7.98 -17.97
CA GLY A 56 6.75 -6.69 -17.68
C GLY A 56 7.36 -6.56 -16.28
N VAL A 57 7.19 -7.56 -15.41
CA VAL A 57 7.72 -7.51 -14.03
C VAL A 57 9.12 -8.13 -13.99
N PHE A 58 10.08 -7.34 -13.50
CA PHE A 58 11.50 -7.69 -13.45
C PHE A 58 11.99 -8.04 -12.04
N GLY A 59 11.28 -7.58 -11.00
CA GLY A 59 11.52 -7.87 -9.60
C GLY A 59 10.23 -7.74 -8.79
N ILE A 60 10.15 -8.44 -7.65
CA ILE A 60 9.08 -8.30 -6.66
C ILE A 60 9.63 -8.50 -5.25
N TYR A 61 9.39 -7.54 -4.37
CA TYR A 61 9.59 -7.67 -2.94
C TYR A 61 8.33 -8.19 -2.23
N VAL A 62 8.47 -9.26 -1.44
CA VAL A 62 7.40 -9.89 -0.67
C VAL A 62 7.82 -10.00 0.81
N PRO A 63 7.23 -9.19 1.72
CA PRO A 63 7.42 -9.38 3.14
C PRO A 63 6.56 -10.54 3.65
N THR A 64 7.13 -11.37 4.52
CA THR A 64 6.38 -12.43 5.23
C THR A 64 6.63 -12.32 6.74
N GLN A 65 6.11 -13.27 7.52
CA GLN A 65 6.26 -13.27 8.96
C GLN A 65 7.72 -13.36 9.43
N ASP A 66 8.51 -14.26 8.84
CA ASP A 66 9.86 -14.60 9.30
C ASP A 66 10.97 -14.29 8.27
N LYS A 67 10.57 -13.91 7.05
CA LYS A 67 11.48 -13.62 5.93
C LYS A 67 10.98 -12.48 5.06
N HIS A 68 11.93 -11.82 4.41
CA HIS A 68 11.75 -11.00 3.23
C HIS A 68 12.22 -11.78 2.03
N ILE A 69 11.39 -11.85 1.00
CA ILE A 69 11.73 -12.53 -0.25
C ILE A 69 11.79 -11.48 -1.35
N ILE A 70 12.91 -11.43 -2.06
CA ILE A 70 13.08 -10.63 -3.27
C ILE A 70 13.14 -11.59 -4.44
N TYR A 71 12.09 -11.60 -5.26
CA TYR A 71 12.01 -12.32 -6.50
C TYR A 71 12.64 -11.49 -7.61
N LEU A 72 13.55 -12.07 -8.40
CA LEU A 72 14.27 -11.39 -9.47
C LEU A 72 14.38 -12.29 -10.70
N ARG A 73 14.38 -11.69 -11.88
CA ARG A 73 14.87 -12.38 -13.08
C ARG A 73 16.36 -12.68 -12.94
N ARG A 74 16.81 -13.81 -13.49
CA ARG A 74 18.26 -14.08 -13.64
C ARG A 74 18.89 -12.97 -14.47
N GLY A 75 20.05 -12.48 -14.04
CA GLY A 75 20.72 -11.36 -14.70
C GLY A 75 20.05 -10.00 -14.48
N ALA A 76 19.18 -9.84 -13.47
CA ALA A 76 18.53 -8.56 -13.17
C ALA A 76 19.54 -7.41 -13.13
N LYS A 77 19.15 -6.28 -13.75
CA LYS A 77 19.93 -5.04 -13.73
C LYS A 77 20.09 -4.55 -12.29
N ASP A 78 21.15 -3.80 -12.04
CA ASP A 78 21.49 -3.31 -10.71
C ASP A 78 20.38 -2.42 -10.16
N ILE A 79 19.78 -1.57 -11.01
CA ILE A 79 18.63 -0.74 -10.65
C ILE A 79 17.41 -1.55 -10.23
N THR A 80 17.14 -2.70 -10.87
CA THR A 80 16.04 -3.59 -10.48
C THR A 80 16.27 -4.17 -9.10
N VAL A 81 17.48 -4.64 -8.80
CA VAL A 81 17.82 -5.16 -7.47
C VAL A 81 17.75 -4.06 -6.42
N ALA A 82 18.25 -2.87 -6.74
CA ALA A 82 18.19 -1.71 -5.87
C ALA A 82 16.74 -1.29 -5.57
N HIS A 83 15.85 -1.33 -6.57
CA HIS A 83 14.43 -1.02 -6.43
C HIS A 83 13.73 -1.96 -5.43
N GLU A 84 13.89 -3.28 -5.58
CA GLU A 84 13.30 -4.24 -4.63
C GLU A 84 13.91 -4.15 -3.22
N LEU A 85 15.22 -3.91 -3.13
CA LEU A 85 15.88 -3.65 -1.85
C LEU A 85 15.32 -2.39 -1.18
N MET A 86 15.03 -1.36 -1.96
CA MET A 86 14.47 -0.11 -1.45
C MET A 86 13.03 -0.29 -0.96
N HIS A 87 12.20 -1.07 -1.65
CA HIS A 87 10.91 -1.50 -1.10
C HIS A 87 11.07 -2.16 0.27
N GLY A 88 12.06 -3.04 0.43
CA GLY A 88 12.36 -3.67 1.72
C GLY A 88 12.80 -2.69 2.80
N ILE A 89 13.67 -1.73 2.46
CA ILE A 89 14.10 -0.67 3.38
C ILE A 89 12.91 0.19 3.82
N LEU A 90 12.06 0.61 2.87
CA LEU A 90 10.89 1.44 3.13
C LEU A 90 9.85 0.69 3.95
N TYR A 91 9.65 -0.60 3.68
CA TYR A 91 8.76 -1.44 4.49
C TYR A 91 9.19 -1.43 5.98
N GLU A 92 10.49 -1.60 6.25
CA GLU A 92 11.03 -1.54 7.62
C GLU A 92 11.07 -0.11 8.21
N GLU A 93 10.95 0.92 7.36
CA GLU A 93 10.74 2.31 7.77
C GLU A 93 9.26 2.64 8.01
N GLY A 94 8.34 1.72 7.75
CA GLY A 94 6.92 1.86 8.03
C GLY A 94 6.04 2.23 6.84
N TYR A 95 6.60 2.22 5.62
CA TYR A 95 5.81 2.29 4.39
C TYR A 95 5.23 0.92 4.06
N VAL A 96 4.25 0.50 4.85
CA VAL A 96 3.67 -0.84 4.75
C VAL A 96 2.65 -0.87 3.61
N ALA A 97 2.77 -1.90 2.79
CA ALA A 97 1.89 -2.21 1.68
C ALA A 97 0.40 -2.26 2.07
N THR A 98 -0.47 -1.83 1.15
CA THR A 98 -1.90 -2.10 1.23
C THR A 98 -2.15 -3.60 1.11
N ARG A 99 -3.30 -4.07 1.59
CA ARG A 99 -3.70 -5.48 1.46
C ARG A 99 -5.12 -5.59 0.95
N CYS A 100 -5.45 -6.74 0.39
CA CYS A 100 -6.80 -7.10 0.01
C CYS A 100 -7.21 -8.38 0.76
N ARG A 101 -8.49 -8.49 1.12
CA ARG A 101 -9.01 -9.72 1.74
C ARG A 101 -8.89 -10.87 0.76
N MET A 102 -8.53 -12.06 1.26
CA MET A 102 -8.38 -13.25 0.39
C MET A 102 -9.69 -13.63 -0.33
N ALA A 103 -10.84 -13.36 0.28
CA ALA A 103 -12.14 -13.58 -0.37
C ALA A 103 -12.30 -12.66 -1.59
N ASP A 104 -12.00 -11.37 -1.43
CA ASP A 104 -12.06 -10.38 -2.51
C ASP A 104 -11.08 -10.71 -3.64
N LEU A 105 -9.86 -11.17 -3.33
CA LEU A 105 -8.91 -11.59 -4.38
C LEU A 105 -9.41 -12.79 -5.21
N LYS A 106 -10.29 -13.63 -4.66
CA LYS A 106 -10.87 -14.77 -5.38
C LYS A 106 -12.06 -14.34 -6.24
N THR A 107 -12.92 -13.48 -5.72
CA THR A 107 -14.18 -13.09 -6.38
C THR A 107 -14.00 -11.90 -7.32
N GLU A 108 -13.14 -10.94 -6.97
CA GLU A 108 -12.83 -9.75 -7.76
C GLU A 108 -11.34 -9.39 -7.67
N PRO A 109 -10.48 -10.09 -8.43
CA PRO A 109 -9.03 -9.89 -8.42
C PRO A 109 -8.58 -8.45 -8.73
N ARG A 110 -9.40 -7.64 -9.43
CA ARG A 110 -9.07 -6.25 -9.78
C ARG A 110 -8.91 -5.35 -8.55
N ILE A 111 -9.51 -5.70 -7.42
CA ILE A 111 -9.31 -4.96 -6.17
C ILE A 111 -7.89 -5.16 -5.64
N GLY A 112 -7.33 -6.36 -5.81
CA GLY A 112 -5.92 -6.60 -5.53
C GLY A 112 -5.00 -5.76 -6.40
N ILE A 113 -5.34 -5.62 -7.69
CA ILE A 113 -4.61 -4.77 -8.64
C ILE A 113 -4.71 -3.30 -8.22
N LEU A 114 -5.92 -2.82 -7.93
CA LEU A 114 -6.15 -1.45 -7.47
C LEU A 114 -5.41 -1.15 -6.16
N ALA A 115 -5.45 -2.05 -5.18
CA ALA A 115 -4.72 -1.91 -3.93
C ALA A 115 -3.21 -1.76 -4.16
N HIS A 116 -2.64 -2.59 -5.04
CA HIS A 116 -1.23 -2.50 -5.41
C HIS A 116 -0.91 -1.16 -6.12
N LYS A 117 -1.77 -0.72 -7.03
CA LYS A 117 -1.59 0.55 -7.74
C LYS A 117 -1.66 1.77 -6.82
N ILE A 118 -2.58 1.77 -5.86
CA ILE A 118 -2.65 2.78 -4.79
C ILE A 118 -1.37 2.79 -3.96
N GLN A 119 -0.79 1.63 -3.68
CA GLN A 119 0.49 1.57 -2.98
C GLN A 119 1.61 2.21 -3.81
N ASP A 120 1.71 1.84 -5.09
CA ASP A 120 2.74 2.28 -6.04
C ASP A 120 2.76 3.80 -6.21
N VAL A 121 1.60 4.40 -6.50
CA VAL A 121 1.49 5.85 -6.75
C VAL A 121 1.94 6.69 -5.54
N VAL A 122 1.80 6.16 -4.33
CA VAL A 122 2.20 6.85 -3.10
C VAL A 122 3.64 6.53 -2.71
N ILE A 123 4.17 5.31 -2.98
CA ILE A 123 5.47 4.84 -2.48
C ILE A 123 6.62 5.06 -3.45
N HIS A 124 6.40 4.85 -4.74
CA HIS A 124 7.41 5.03 -5.79
C HIS A 124 8.12 6.39 -5.76
N PRO A 125 7.47 7.52 -5.37
CA PRO A 125 8.15 8.81 -5.31
C PRO A 125 9.26 8.84 -4.27
N VAL A 126 8.96 8.33 -3.07
CA VAL A 126 9.91 8.22 -1.97
C VAL A 126 11.01 7.24 -2.37
N LEU A 127 10.63 6.11 -2.97
CA LEU A 127 11.56 5.09 -3.45
C LEU A 127 12.56 5.66 -4.46
N PHE A 128 12.09 6.30 -5.53
CA PHE A 128 12.96 6.84 -6.58
C PHE A 128 13.84 7.99 -6.08
N GLN A 129 13.32 8.83 -5.18
CA GLN A 129 14.15 9.85 -4.52
C GLN A 129 15.27 9.19 -3.69
N GLN A 130 14.98 8.12 -2.94
CA GLN A 130 16.00 7.40 -2.17
C GLN A 130 17.00 6.67 -3.08
N LEU A 131 16.57 6.15 -4.24
CA LEU A 131 17.47 5.58 -5.24
C LEU A 131 18.41 6.62 -5.83
N ARG A 132 17.90 7.80 -6.23
CA ARG A 132 18.72 8.93 -6.70
C ARG A 132 19.72 9.39 -5.65
N ARG A 133 19.29 9.55 -4.39
CA ARG A 133 20.17 9.87 -3.25
C ARG A 133 21.22 8.79 -2.98
N SER A 134 20.93 7.54 -3.35
CA SER A 134 21.89 6.43 -3.30
C SER A 134 22.79 6.38 -4.55
N GLY A 135 22.71 7.39 -5.43
CA GLY A 135 23.53 7.61 -6.62
C GLY A 135 23.07 6.85 -7.87
N PHE A 136 21.90 6.20 -7.87
CA PHE A 136 21.43 5.45 -9.04
C PHE A 136 20.91 6.39 -10.14
N ASP A 137 21.28 6.12 -11.38
CA ASP A 137 20.73 6.81 -12.56
C ASP A 137 19.32 6.27 -12.85
N VAL A 138 18.36 6.83 -12.14
CA VAL A 138 16.93 6.51 -12.30
C VAL A 138 16.41 7.11 -13.61
N ASP A 139 16.87 8.30 -13.98
CA ASP A 139 16.25 9.09 -15.04
C ASP A 139 16.48 8.46 -16.42
N GLN A 140 17.64 7.84 -16.67
CA GLN A 140 17.89 7.10 -17.91
C GLN A 140 17.01 5.86 -18.06
N GLU A 141 16.85 5.06 -16.99
CA GLU A 141 16.02 3.85 -17.02
C GLU A 141 14.52 4.22 -17.14
N GLU A 142 14.09 5.29 -16.49
CA GLU A 142 12.71 5.79 -16.60
C GLU A 142 12.42 6.35 -18.00
N LYS A 143 13.39 6.98 -18.68
CA LYS A 143 13.25 7.39 -20.08
C LYS A 143 13.02 6.23 -21.02
N TYR A 144 13.70 5.10 -20.82
CA TYR A 144 13.45 3.90 -21.61
C TYR A 144 12.04 3.34 -21.35
N ARG A 145 11.63 3.28 -20.07
CA ARG A 145 10.32 2.73 -19.67
C ARG A 145 9.15 3.55 -20.19
N SER A 146 9.26 4.87 -20.22
CA SER A 146 8.18 5.72 -20.74
C SER A 146 7.91 5.48 -22.22
N VAL A 147 8.95 5.20 -23.03
CA VAL A 147 8.78 4.88 -24.46
C VAL A 147 7.97 3.61 -24.62
N SER A 148 8.34 2.54 -23.93
CA SER A 148 7.59 1.28 -23.96
C SER A 148 6.16 1.44 -23.43
N LEU A 149 5.95 2.28 -22.41
CA LEU A 149 4.61 2.60 -21.91
C LEU A 149 3.77 3.31 -22.97
N ILE A 150 4.32 4.34 -23.63
CA ILE A 150 3.64 5.08 -24.69
C ILE A 150 3.25 4.15 -25.84
N GLU A 151 4.17 3.30 -26.30
CA GLU A 151 3.87 2.33 -27.36
C GLU A 151 2.77 1.35 -26.95
N ALA A 152 2.78 0.88 -25.70
CA ALA A 152 1.75 0.00 -25.18
C ALA A 152 0.39 0.70 -25.11
N LEU A 153 0.36 1.95 -24.65
CA LEU A 153 -0.85 2.77 -24.59
C LEU A 153 -1.41 3.08 -25.98
N GLN A 154 -0.56 3.25 -27.00
CA GLN A 154 -0.97 3.43 -28.40
C GLN A 154 -1.54 2.17 -29.04
N LYS A 155 -1.13 0.98 -28.57
CA LYS A 155 -1.63 -0.31 -29.10
C LYS A 155 -2.83 -0.86 -28.33
N ARG A 156 -3.08 -0.39 -27.11
CA ARG A 156 -4.22 -0.81 -26.28
C ARG A 156 -5.55 -0.43 -26.96
N ALA A 157 -6.58 -1.27 -26.84
CA ALA A 157 -7.93 -0.93 -27.27
C ALA A 157 -8.47 0.29 -26.47
N ALA A 158 -9.35 1.09 -27.08
CA ALA A 158 -10.04 2.19 -26.40
C ALA A 158 -10.94 1.66 -25.26
N GLU A 159 -11.44 2.56 -24.41
CA GLU A 159 -12.23 2.20 -23.23
C GLU A 159 -13.43 1.28 -23.58
N PRO A 160 -13.73 0.25 -22.76
CA PRO A 160 -14.91 -0.58 -22.95
C PRO A 160 -16.20 0.24 -22.88
N SER A 161 -17.25 -0.21 -23.56
CA SER A 161 -18.50 0.55 -23.77
C SER A 161 -19.50 0.51 -22.61
N ASP A 162 -19.31 -0.32 -21.58
CA ASP A 162 -20.23 -0.41 -20.44
C ASP A 162 -19.64 0.29 -19.21
N PRO A 163 -20.00 1.58 -18.96
CA PRO A 163 -19.43 2.37 -17.89
C PRO A 163 -20.00 2.04 -16.50
N TYR A 164 -21.03 1.19 -16.41
CA TYR A 164 -21.74 0.89 -15.16
C TYR A 164 -21.36 -0.48 -14.55
N ALA A 165 -20.57 -1.27 -15.26
CA ALA A 165 -20.07 -2.54 -14.72
C ALA A 165 -19.03 -2.30 -13.60
N PRO A 166 -19.10 -3.00 -12.44
CA PRO A 166 -18.07 -2.93 -11.40
C PRO A 166 -16.66 -3.23 -11.92
N ALA A 167 -16.56 -4.15 -12.88
CA ALA A 167 -15.29 -4.49 -13.53
C ALA A 167 -14.73 -3.33 -14.37
N TYR A 168 -15.59 -2.53 -15.02
CA TYR A 168 -15.18 -1.32 -15.73
C TYR A 168 -14.67 -0.28 -14.74
N ILE A 169 -15.44 0.06 -13.70
CA ILE A 169 -15.04 1.06 -12.69
C ILE A 169 -13.71 0.71 -12.01
N LEU A 170 -13.51 -0.55 -11.61
CA LEU A 170 -12.23 -0.98 -11.04
C LEU A 170 -11.06 -0.89 -12.03
N SER A 171 -11.33 -1.09 -13.32
CA SER A 171 -10.32 -0.95 -14.38
C SER A 171 -10.00 0.54 -14.61
N LEU A 172 -11.01 1.39 -14.70
CA LEU A 172 -10.90 2.84 -14.77
C LEU A 172 -10.05 3.39 -13.62
N PHE A 173 -10.32 2.95 -12.39
CA PHE A 173 -9.52 3.36 -11.23
C PHE A 173 -8.07 2.91 -11.33
N SER A 174 -7.83 1.65 -11.71
CA SER A 174 -6.48 1.12 -11.86
C SER A 174 -5.69 1.85 -12.96
N ASP A 175 -6.36 2.24 -14.04
CA ASP A 175 -5.79 3.00 -15.14
C ASP A 175 -5.52 4.46 -14.76
N ALA A 176 -6.45 5.11 -14.06
CA ALA A 176 -6.29 6.49 -13.59
C ALA A 176 -5.12 6.60 -12.61
N ILE A 177 -4.98 5.64 -11.69
CA ILE A 177 -3.82 5.57 -10.79
C ILE A 177 -2.52 5.31 -11.56
N SER A 178 -2.56 4.46 -12.59
CA SER A 178 -1.38 4.21 -13.45
C SER A 178 -0.98 5.45 -14.25
N TYR A 179 -1.95 6.23 -14.71
CA TYR A 179 -1.72 7.55 -15.31
C TYR A 179 -1.05 8.49 -14.30
N VAL A 180 -1.58 8.61 -13.08
CA VAL A 180 -1.02 9.48 -12.03
C VAL A 180 0.42 9.08 -11.71
N GLU A 181 0.68 7.78 -11.53
CA GLU A 181 2.03 7.27 -11.30
C GLU A 181 2.96 7.69 -12.44
N SER A 182 2.54 7.47 -13.69
CA SER A 182 3.31 7.81 -14.89
C SER A 182 3.53 9.31 -15.05
N TYR A 183 2.51 10.12 -14.76
CA TYR A 183 2.55 11.57 -14.82
C TYR A 183 3.67 12.12 -13.94
N PHE A 184 3.77 11.65 -12.70
CA PHE A 184 4.82 12.11 -11.80
C PHE A 184 6.17 11.45 -12.05
N ARG A 185 6.18 10.20 -12.50
CA ARG A 185 7.39 9.41 -12.76
C ARG A 185 8.12 9.84 -14.03
N TYR A 186 7.41 10.31 -15.04
CA TYR A 186 7.95 10.65 -16.37
C TYR A 186 7.70 12.12 -16.76
N PRO A 187 8.34 13.11 -16.09
CA PRO A 187 8.10 14.53 -16.40
C PRO A 187 8.27 14.90 -17.88
N PHE A 188 9.25 14.27 -18.54
CA PHE A 188 9.60 14.50 -19.95
C PHE A 188 8.60 13.86 -20.95
N ALA A 189 7.73 12.96 -20.50
CA ALA A 189 6.72 12.30 -21.32
C ALA A 189 5.29 12.79 -21.02
N ARG A 190 5.12 13.76 -20.10
CA ARG A 190 3.81 14.19 -19.61
C ARG A 190 2.87 14.66 -20.72
N GLU A 191 3.34 15.55 -21.59
CA GLU A 191 2.51 16.10 -22.67
C GLU A 191 2.03 14.99 -23.62
N GLN A 192 2.93 14.08 -23.99
CA GLN A 192 2.61 12.95 -24.85
C GLN A 192 1.63 11.98 -24.17
N LEU A 193 1.84 11.67 -22.89
CA LEU A 193 0.91 10.86 -22.10
C LEU A 193 -0.47 11.53 -22.04
N GLN A 194 -0.54 12.80 -21.65
CA GLN A 194 -1.79 13.57 -21.59
C GLN A 194 -2.52 13.56 -22.93
N ARG A 195 -1.82 13.76 -24.05
CA ARG A 195 -2.43 13.69 -25.39
C ARG A 195 -3.06 12.33 -25.67
N ILE A 196 -2.32 11.24 -25.43
CA ILE A 196 -2.83 9.88 -25.67
C ILE A 196 -4.05 9.58 -24.79
N TYR A 197 -4.00 9.93 -23.51
CA TYR A 197 -5.13 9.71 -22.61
C TYR A 197 -6.33 10.57 -23.00
N ARG A 198 -6.13 11.82 -23.41
CA ARG A 198 -7.21 12.70 -23.87
C ARG A 198 -7.92 12.15 -25.10
N GLU A 199 -7.15 11.61 -26.05
CA GLU A 199 -7.69 11.09 -27.32
C GLU A 199 -8.35 9.72 -27.17
N ARG A 200 -7.88 8.88 -26.24
CA ARG A 200 -8.24 7.45 -26.21
C ARG A 200 -8.89 6.96 -24.92
N PHE A 201 -8.66 7.65 -23.81
CA PHE A 201 -9.06 7.27 -22.45
C PHE A 201 -9.52 8.50 -21.65
N PRO A 202 -10.52 9.27 -22.13
CA PRO A 202 -10.87 10.57 -21.56
C PRO A 202 -11.39 10.49 -20.13
N ALA A 203 -12.18 9.46 -19.78
CA ALA A 203 -12.64 9.25 -18.40
C ALA A 203 -11.47 8.94 -17.47
N THR A 204 -10.52 8.13 -17.94
CA THR A 204 -9.28 7.83 -17.22
C THR A 204 -8.44 9.11 -16.98
N LEU A 205 -8.35 9.99 -17.99
CA LEU A 205 -7.63 11.26 -17.85
C LEU A 205 -8.26 12.15 -16.80
N GLN A 206 -9.58 12.33 -16.86
CA GLN A 206 -10.31 13.20 -15.94
C GLN A 206 -10.11 12.77 -14.49
N LEU A 207 -10.39 11.50 -14.17
CA LEU A 207 -10.17 10.96 -12.82
C LEU A 207 -8.69 11.04 -12.42
N GLY A 208 -7.78 10.80 -13.36
CA GLY A 208 -6.35 10.95 -13.16
C GLY A 208 -5.95 12.37 -12.74
N GLU A 209 -6.51 13.40 -13.38
CA GLU A 209 -6.25 14.80 -13.05
C GLU A 209 -6.84 15.20 -11.69
N GLU A 210 -8.03 14.70 -11.35
CA GLU A 210 -8.62 14.84 -10.00
C GLU A 210 -7.70 14.24 -8.93
N ILE A 211 -7.16 13.04 -9.17
CA ILE A 211 -6.23 12.38 -8.25
C ILE A 211 -4.90 13.14 -8.17
N VAL A 212 -4.38 13.68 -9.27
CA VAL A 212 -3.17 14.54 -9.27
C VAL A 212 -3.34 15.72 -8.32
N GLN A 213 -4.51 16.38 -8.34
CA GLN A 213 -4.83 17.47 -7.42
C GLN A 213 -4.93 16.99 -5.97
N LEU A 214 -5.57 15.83 -5.74
CA LEU A 214 -5.74 15.25 -4.40
C LEU A 214 -4.40 14.94 -3.72
N ILE A 215 -3.43 14.39 -4.46
CA ILE A 215 -2.24 13.81 -3.85
C ILE A 215 -1.13 14.79 -3.53
N SER A 216 -1.24 16.08 -3.92
CA SER A 216 -0.28 17.18 -3.67
C SER A 216 1.18 16.69 -3.55
N TRP A 217 1.91 16.67 -4.66
CA TRP A 217 3.18 15.96 -4.75
C TRP A 217 4.25 16.50 -3.78
N ILE A 218 4.55 15.74 -2.72
CA ILE A 218 5.58 16.08 -1.73
C ILE A 218 6.55 14.88 -1.61
N PRO A 219 7.82 15.01 -2.01
CA PRO A 219 8.79 13.91 -1.98
C PRO A 219 9.15 13.44 -0.56
N ASP A 220 9.21 14.34 0.42
CA ASP A 220 9.57 14.03 1.81
C ASP A 220 8.34 13.60 2.64
N ARG A 221 7.56 12.64 2.12
CA ARG A 221 6.47 12.01 2.87
C ARG A 221 7.06 11.20 4.02
N THR A 222 6.42 11.28 5.18
CA THR A 222 6.65 10.33 6.28
C THR A 222 5.72 9.12 6.10
N PRO A 223 5.97 7.99 6.76
CA PRO A 223 5.03 6.86 6.77
C PRO A 223 3.59 7.24 7.14
N LEU A 224 3.40 8.21 8.05
CA LEU A 224 2.08 8.73 8.40
C LEU A 224 1.44 9.49 7.24
N LYS A 225 2.18 10.42 6.60
CA LYS A 225 1.67 11.16 5.43
C LYS A 225 1.33 10.22 4.27
N TYR A 226 2.16 9.19 4.08
CA TYR A 226 1.92 8.09 3.13
C TYR A 226 0.57 7.40 3.41
N ARG A 227 0.29 7.02 4.67
CA ARG A 227 -0.98 6.41 5.08
C ARG A 227 -2.18 7.33 4.82
N VAL A 228 -2.13 8.56 5.33
CA VAL A 228 -3.22 9.52 5.18
C VAL A 228 -3.60 9.69 3.71
N LEU A 229 -2.60 9.70 2.83
CA LEU A 229 -2.85 9.84 1.41
C LEU A 229 -3.51 8.61 0.79
N MET A 230 -3.05 7.39 1.13
CA MET A 230 -3.73 6.17 0.68
C MET A 230 -5.17 6.11 1.17
N THR A 231 -5.43 6.50 2.42
CA THR A 231 -6.79 6.58 2.97
C THR A 231 -7.65 7.54 2.14
N ARG A 232 -7.21 8.79 1.97
CA ARG A 232 -7.93 9.79 1.16
C ARG A 232 -8.23 9.30 -0.25
N LEU A 233 -7.25 8.64 -0.87
CA LEU A 233 -7.40 8.10 -2.21
C LEU A 233 -8.43 6.96 -2.28
N ILE A 234 -8.40 6.02 -1.31
CA ILE A 234 -9.38 4.93 -1.25
C ILE A 234 -10.80 5.48 -1.07
N TYR A 235 -11.00 6.47 -0.19
CA TYR A 235 -12.31 7.11 -0.01
C TYR A 235 -12.78 7.86 -1.24
N HIS A 236 -11.89 8.64 -1.87
CA HIS A 236 -12.24 9.37 -3.08
C HIS A 236 -12.68 8.42 -4.20
N LEU A 237 -11.97 7.30 -4.41
CA LEU A 237 -12.38 6.29 -5.39
C LEU A 237 -13.72 5.62 -5.03
N ASP A 238 -13.99 5.41 -3.74
CA ASP A 238 -15.28 4.86 -3.30
C ASP A 238 -16.44 5.83 -3.59
N GLN A 239 -16.24 7.13 -3.35
CA GLN A 239 -17.21 8.18 -3.69
C GLN A 239 -17.45 8.27 -5.20
N VAL A 240 -16.40 8.15 -6.02
CA VAL A 240 -16.56 8.09 -7.48
C VAL A 240 -17.38 6.86 -7.87
N ALA A 241 -17.12 5.69 -7.27
CA ALA A 241 -17.91 4.49 -7.55
C ALA A 241 -19.39 4.65 -7.17
N GLU A 242 -19.68 5.26 -6.02
CA GLU A 242 -21.04 5.59 -5.58
C GLU A 242 -21.74 6.53 -6.56
N ALA A 243 -21.06 7.56 -7.06
CA ALA A 243 -21.59 8.48 -8.07
C ALA A 243 -21.92 7.79 -9.40
N HIS A 244 -21.24 6.68 -9.70
CA HIS A 244 -21.53 5.81 -10.85
C HIS A 244 -22.55 4.70 -10.53
N HIS A 245 -23.19 4.73 -9.35
CA HIS A 245 -24.13 3.71 -8.87
C HIS A 245 -23.52 2.30 -8.76
N VAL A 246 -22.21 2.21 -8.52
CA VAL A 246 -21.47 0.96 -8.37
C VAL A 246 -21.04 0.79 -6.91
N PRO A 247 -21.73 -0.03 -6.10
CA PRO A 247 -21.36 -0.25 -4.71
C PRO A 247 -20.10 -1.12 -4.61
N LEU A 248 -18.95 -0.51 -4.35
CA LEU A 248 -17.67 -1.21 -4.20
C LEU A 248 -17.22 -1.37 -2.76
N SER A 249 -17.54 -0.42 -1.87
CA SER A 249 -17.13 -0.39 -0.45
C SER A 249 -15.62 -0.57 -0.27
N LEU A 250 -14.82 0.14 -1.06
CA LEU A 250 -13.36 0.01 -1.11
C LEU A 250 -12.65 0.13 0.26
N PRO A 251 -13.05 1.01 1.20
CA PRO A 251 -12.43 1.08 2.53
C PRO A 251 -12.46 -0.23 3.32
N THR A 252 -13.46 -1.09 3.06
CA THR A 252 -13.60 -2.39 3.74
C THR A 252 -12.87 -3.54 3.03
N ARG A 253 -12.43 -3.31 1.78
CA ARG A 253 -11.83 -4.31 0.89
C ARG A 253 -10.34 -4.10 0.70
N ILE A 254 -9.90 -2.83 0.67
CA ILE A 254 -8.50 -2.41 0.62
C ILE A 254 -8.07 -2.03 2.04
N LEU A 255 -7.37 -2.96 2.68
CA LEU A 255 -6.96 -2.86 4.06
C LEU A 255 -5.64 -2.08 4.19
N LEU A 256 -5.64 -1.08 5.06
CA LEU A 256 -4.44 -0.35 5.46
C LEU A 256 -3.93 -0.86 6.81
N PRO A 257 -2.67 -1.33 6.90
CA PRO A 257 -2.08 -1.78 8.16
C PRO A 257 -2.02 -0.60 9.15
N PRO A 258 -2.36 -0.74 10.45
CA PRO A 258 -2.45 0.39 11.39
C PRO A 258 -1.15 1.14 11.69
N PHE A 259 -1.30 2.36 12.21
CA PHE A 259 -0.22 3.27 12.59
C PHE A 259 -0.33 3.59 14.07
N LEU A 260 0.76 3.38 14.82
CA LEU A 260 0.91 3.87 16.18
C LEU A 260 2.10 4.86 16.24
N VAL A 261 2.12 5.76 17.21
CA VAL A 261 3.22 6.72 17.42
C VAL A 261 3.82 6.46 18.80
N LYS A 262 5.17 6.40 18.90
CA LYS A 262 5.88 6.04 20.14
C LYS A 262 5.72 7.06 21.27
N SER A 263 5.26 8.28 21.00
CA SER A 263 5.05 9.27 22.07
C SER A 263 4.06 8.81 23.15
N ARG A 264 3.34 7.70 22.93
CA ARG A 264 2.28 7.20 23.80
C ARG A 264 2.39 5.70 24.14
N LEU A 265 3.52 5.06 23.85
CA LEU A 265 3.78 3.67 24.26
C LEU A 265 4.81 3.64 25.39
N ALA A 266 4.40 4.10 26.57
CA ALA A 266 4.98 3.71 27.84
C ALA A 266 3.88 2.99 28.64
N ASP A 267 4.17 1.75 29.05
CA ASP A 267 3.39 0.81 29.86
C ASP A 267 2.03 0.33 29.33
N PRO A 268 1.55 -0.84 29.81
CA PRO A 268 1.38 -2.04 29.00
C PRO A 268 0.30 -1.88 27.91
N THR A 269 0.66 -2.30 26.69
CA THR A 269 -0.10 -2.22 25.43
C THR A 269 -1.52 -2.83 25.46
N ARG A 270 -2.02 -3.35 26.58
CA ARG A 270 -3.39 -3.88 26.73
C ARG A 270 -4.40 -2.81 27.15
N GLU A 271 -4.01 -1.86 28.01
CA GLU A 271 -4.92 -0.80 28.47
C GLU A 271 -5.21 0.23 27.38
N PHE A 272 -4.28 0.44 26.44
CA PHE A 272 -4.48 1.39 25.35
C PHE A 272 -5.61 1.02 24.38
N PHE A 273 -5.87 -0.28 24.18
CA PHE A 273 -6.99 -0.75 23.35
C PHE A 273 -8.28 -1.00 24.17
N SER A 274 -8.34 -0.50 25.40
CA SER A 274 -9.56 -0.56 26.23
C SER A 274 -10.60 0.48 25.80
N LEU A 275 -10.16 1.61 25.22
CA LEU A 275 -11.09 2.52 24.54
C LEU A 275 -11.54 1.83 23.26
N LYS A 276 -12.76 1.31 23.23
CA LYS A 276 -13.42 0.83 22.02
C LYS A 276 -14.70 1.63 21.89
N ARG A 277 -14.63 2.72 21.13
CA ARG A 277 -15.73 3.68 21.07
C ARG A 277 -16.12 3.98 19.63
N ALA A 278 -17.40 3.87 19.35
CA ALA A 278 -18.02 4.46 18.17
C ALA A 278 -18.20 5.97 18.42
N GLU A 279 -17.48 6.81 17.67
CA GLU A 279 -17.67 8.26 17.69
C GLU A 279 -18.35 8.72 16.41
N THR A 280 -19.39 9.54 16.55
CA THR A 280 -20.16 10.11 15.44
C THR A 280 -19.98 11.61 15.39
N TRP A 281 -19.78 12.19 14.21
CA TRP A 281 -19.84 13.64 14.01
C TRP A 281 -20.33 14.00 12.62
N GLU A 282 -20.74 15.26 12.45
CA GLU A 282 -21.10 15.83 11.15
C GLU A 282 -19.90 16.59 10.58
N SER A 283 -19.56 16.33 9.32
CA SER A 283 -18.51 17.04 8.60
C SER A 283 -19.06 18.34 8.03
N LYS A 284 -18.63 19.47 8.60
CA LYS A 284 -19.04 20.80 8.13
C LYS A 284 -18.65 21.11 6.68
N ASP A 285 -17.58 20.48 6.19
CA ASP A 285 -17.06 20.71 4.84
C ASP A 285 -17.80 19.91 3.76
N SER A 286 -18.42 18.78 4.13
CA SER A 286 -19.03 17.85 3.18
C SER A 286 -20.53 17.61 3.40
N GLY A 287 -21.10 18.07 4.52
CA GLY A 287 -22.46 17.77 4.93
C GLY A 287 -22.71 16.29 5.27
N GLN A 288 -21.65 15.46 5.29
CA GLN A 288 -21.75 14.03 5.56
C GLN A 288 -21.67 13.71 7.06
N TYR A 289 -22.30 12.61 7.44
CA TYR A 289 -22.28 12.09 8.80
C TYR A 289 -21.21 11.00 8.92
N LEU A 290 -20.20 11.21 9.75
CA LEU A 290 -19.04 10.32 9.89
C LEU A 290 -19.09 9.50 11.18
N LEU A 291 -18.99 8.18 11.09
CA LEU A 291 -18.75 7.29 12.22
C LEU A 291 -17.27 6.91 12.22
N ALA A 292 -16.61 6.90 13.37
CA ALA A 292 -15.28 6.33 13.49
C ALA A 292 -15.14 5.43 14.69
N LEU A 293 -14.31 4.41 14.51
CA LEU A 293 -13.90 3.54 15.58
C LEU A 293 -12.67 4.11 16.26
N GLN A 294 -12.89 4.79 17.38
CA GLN A 294 -11.83 5.22 18.26
C GLN A 294 -11.33 4.01 19.05
N PHE A 295 -10.02 3.82 19.03
CA PHE A 295 -9.38 2.68 19.68
C PHE A 295 -8.26 3.04 20.65
N LEU A 296 -8.00 4.35 20.82
CA LEU A 296 -7.01 4.91 21.73
C LEU A 296 -7.58 6.14 22.47
N PRO A 297 -7.12 6.43 23.71
CA PRO A 297 -7.57 7.58 24.51
C PRO A 297 -7.38 8.96 23.87
N ASP A 298 -6.57 9.05 22.83
CA ASP A 298 -6.14 10.29 22.19
C ASP A 298 -6.92 10.66 20.91
N LYS A 299 -8.08 10.03 20.71
CA LYS A 299 -8.92 10.17 19.52
C LYS A 299 -8.27 9.65 18.24
N SER A 300 -7.41 8.64 18.33
CA SER A 300 -6.98 7.90 17.14
C SER A 300 -8.05 6.91 16.69
N TYR A 301 -8.30 6.88 15.38
CA TYR A 301 -9.34 6.04 14.77
C TYR A 301 -8.74 4.94 13.90
N SER A 302 -9.26 3.71 14.01
CA SER A 302 -8.82 2.56 13.20
C SER A 302 -9.58 2.48 11.88
N GLN A 303 -10.86 2.84 11.92
CA GLN A 303 -11.80 2.79 10.81
C GLN A 303 -12.71 4.03 10.90
N VAL A 304 -13.14 4.52 9.74
CA VAL A 304 -14.10 5.61 9.59
C VAL A 304 -15.13 5.13 8.58
N TRP A 305 -16.35 5.63 8.64
CA TRP A 305 -17.43 5.37 7.71
C TRP A 305 -18.21 6.66 7.51
N SER A 306 -18.67 6.92 6.29
CA SER A 306 -19.50 8.07 5.96
C SER A 306 -20.92 7.64 5.64
N PHE A 307 -21.88 8.46 6.02
CA PHE A 307 -23.31 8.25 5.81
C PHE A 307 -23.94 9.52 5.26
N GLN A 308 -24.94 9.35 4.41
CA GLN A 308 -25.74 10.44 3.84
C GLN A 308 -26.80 10.93 4.83
N HIS A 309 -27.21 10.08 5.78
CA HIS A 309 -28.25 10.38 6.75
C HIS A 309 -27.78 10.11 8.18
N VAL A 310 -28.12 11.03 9.09
CA VAL A 310 -27.76 10.96 10.52
C VAL A 310 -28.32 9.72 11.20
N ASP A 311 -29.50 9.25 10.80
CA ASP A 311 -30.13 8.09 11.43
C ASP A 311 -29.39 6.78 11.11
N GLN A 312 -28.88 6.65 9.88
CA GLN A 312 -28.05 5.52 9.47
C GLN A 312 -26.71 5.51 10.21
N GLN A 313 -26.09 6.68 10.36
CA GLN A 313 -24.86 6.84 11.14
C GLN A 313 -25.10 6.41 12.60
N LYS A 314 -26.19 6.88 13.22
CA LYS A 314 -26.51 6.55 14.62
C LYS A 314 -26.78 5.07 14.82
N GLN A 315 -27.58 4.44 13.95
CA GLN A 315 -27.81 2.99 14.00
C GLN A 315 -26.51 2.20 13.84
N ALA A 316 -25.67 2.56 12.88
CA ALA A 316 -24.38 1.92 12.68
C ALA A 316 -23.46 2.13 13.90
N ALA A 317 -23.49 3.30 14.52
CA ALA A 317 -22.72 3.60 15.73
C ALA A 317 -23.15 2.73 16.92
N GLU A 318 -24.46 2.58 17.14
CA GLU A 318 -25.01 1.74 18.21
C GLU A 318 -24.69 0.27 18.01
N GLN A 319 -24.85 -0.23 16.77
CA GLN A 319 -24.50 -1.61 16.43
C GLN A 319 -23.01 -1.86 16.63
N LEU A 320 -22.17 -0.94 16.16
CA LEU A 320 -20.73 -1.03 16.33
C LEU A 320 -20.37 -0.99 17.82
N GLN A 321 -20.94 -0.07 18.61
CA GLN A 321 -20.66 0.01 20.05
C GLN A 321 -21.03 -1.29 20.77
N LYS A 322 -22.21 -1.86 20.48
CA LYS A 322 -22.63 -3.16 21.04
C LYS A 322 -21.69 -4.31 20.67
N GLN A 323 -21.13 -4.30 19.46
CA GLN A 323 -20.13 -5.30 19.06
C GLN A 323 -18.82 -5.13 19.83
N LEU A 324 -18.43 -3.89 20.13
CA LEU A 324 -17.20 -3.56 20.86
C LEU A 324 -17.28 -3.86 22.35
N ASP A 325 -18.47 -3.66 22.94
CA ASP A 325 -18.76 -3.90 24.34
C ASP A 325 -18.65 -5.40 24.63
N GLY A 326 -17.55 -5.80 25.28
CA GLY A 326 -17.23 -7.21 25.57
C GLY A 326 -16.35 -7.90 24.54
N MET A 327 -15.95 -7.23 23.45
CA MET A 327 -14.99 -7.81 22.50
C MET A 327 -13.61 -7.94 23.13
N GLU A 328 -13.04 -9.14 23.18
CA GLU A 328 -11.68 -9.32 23.67
C GLU A 328 -10.66 -8.55 22.80
N ILE A 329 -9.58 -8.07 23.43
CA ILE A 329 -8.57 -7.26 22.72
C ILE A 329 -7.98 -8.00 21.52
N GLY A 330 -7.80 -9.33 21.60
CA GLY A 330 -7.31 -10.15 20.50
C GLY A 330 -8.28 -10.18 19.32
N ASP A 331 -9.59 -10.20 19.58
CA ASP A 331 -10.62 -10.22 18.53
C ASP A 331 -10.87 -8.82 17.97
N PHE A 332 -10.73 -7.78 18.80
CA PHE A 332 -10.72 -6.38 18.35
C PHE A 332 -9.60 -6.08 17.36
N LEU A 333 -8.39 -6.57 17.66
CA LEU A 333 -7.24 -6.40 16.79
C LEU A 333 -7.38 -7.20 15.49
N LYS A 334 -8.01 -8.38 15.52
CA LYS A 334 -8.37 -9.14 14.30
C LYS A 334 -9.46 -8.46 13.49
N PHE A 335 -10.52 -7.98 14.13
CA PHE A 335 -11.65 -7.26 13.53
C PHE A 335 -11.16 -6.04 12.75
N ASN A 336 -10.17 -5.34 13.29
CA ASN A 336 -9.58 -4.15 12.68
C ASN A 336 -8.33 -4.44 11.80
N TYR A 337 -7.98 -5.72 11.57
CA TYR A 337 -6.78 -6.15 10.84
C TYR A 337 -5.49 -5.47 11.33
N LEU A 338 -5.39 -5.27 12.65
CA LEU A 338 -4.34 -4.49 13.28
C LEU A 338 -3.05 -5.32 13.43
N GLU A 339 -2.31 -5.51 12.33
CA GLU A 339 -1.13 -6.38 12.34
C GLU A 339 0.19 -5.69 12.73
N TYR A 340 0.27 -4.35 12.65
CA TYR A 340 1.55 -3.63 12.76
C TYR A 340 1.49 -2.45 13.71
N LEU A 341 2.39 -2.40 14.69
CA LEU A 341 2.65 -1.16 15.40
C LEU A 341 3.80 -0.46 14.71
N LEU A 342 3.52 0.75 14.22
CA LEU A 342 4.57 1.69 13.90
C LEU A 342 4.97 2.40 15.20
N ILE A 343 6.26 2.66 15.35
CA ILE A 343 6.81 3.22 16.58
C ILE A 343 7.80 4.32 16.19
N GLU A 344 7.34 5.56 16.09
CA GLU A 344 8.17 6.72 15.77
C GLU A 344 9.00 7.22 16.97
N LYS A 345 10.32 7.01 17.01
CA LYS A 345 11.18 7.58 18.07
C LYS A 345 11.39 9.08 17.84
N LYS A 346 11.09 9.92 18.84
CA LYS A 346 11.37 11.38 18.86
C LYS A 346 12.85 11.70 18.57
N SER A 347 13.78 10.84 18.95
CA SER A 347 15.21 11.03 18.67
C SER A 347 15.60 10.31 17.37
N ARG A 348 15.73 11.07 16.28
CA ARG A 348 16.18 10.68 14.93
C ARG A 348 15.18 9.84 14.13
N ARG A 349 14.31 10.48 13.33
CA ARG A 349 13.58 10.02 12.10
C ARG A 349 13.59 8.50 11.78
N ARG A 350 13.40 7.64 12.76
CA ARG A 350 13.45 6.18 12.65
C ARG A 350 12.14 5.69 13.23
N CYS A 351 11.23 5.35 12.34
CA CYS A 351 10.07 4.53 12.69
C CYS A 351 10.56 3.08 12.78
N LEU A 352 10.24 2.41 13.87
CA LEU A 352 10.45 0.97 14.00
C LEU A 352 9.10 0.29 13.84
N VAL A 353 8.98 -0.60 12.86
CA VAL A 353 7.79 -1.44 12.70
C VAL A 353 7.94 -2.63 13.63
N LYS A 354 7.10 -2.73 14.66
CA LYS A 354 6.99 -3.95 15.46
C LYS A 354 5.66 -4.61 15.11
N ARG A 355 5.71 -5.75 14.40
CA ARG A 355 4.54 -6.59 14.18
C ARG A 355 4.09 -7.12 15.55
N ILE A 356 2.83 -6.97 15.92
CA ILE A 356 2.28 -7.71 17.06
C ILE A 356 1.78 -9.03 16.51
N THR A 357 2.26 -10.14 17.08
CA THR A 357 1.79 -11.48 16.71
C THR A 357 0.88 -11.93 17.84
N PHE A 358 -0.41 -12.09 17.56
CA PHE A 358 -1.34 -12.72 18.49
C PHE A 358 -1.55 -14.17 18.08
N GLY A 359 -1.64 -15.07 19.06
CA GLY A 359 -1.95 -16.48 18.82
C GLY A 359 -3.25 -16.65 18.05
N SER A 360 -3.31 -17.68 17.21
CA SER A 360 -4.47 -18.03 16.41
C SER A 360 -5.64 -18.42 17.30
N ALA A 361 -6.59 -17.50 17.51
CA ALA A 361 -7.94 -17.84 17.95
C ALA A 361 -8.91 -17.59 16.78
N GLY A 362 -9.88 -18.50 16.62
CA GLY A 362 -10.79 -18.59 15.48
C GLY A 362 -11.55 -17.31 15.15
N ARG A 363 -12.12 -17.27 13.94
CA ARG A 363 -12.95 -16.17 13.44
C ARG A 363 -14.29 -16.13 14.19
N PRO A 364 -14.79 -14.97 14.62
CA PRO A 364 -16.21 -14.80 14.86
C PRO A 364 -16.95 -14.75 13.52
N SER A 365 -17.99 -15.58 13.35
CA SER A 365 -18.95 -15.43 12.26
C SER A 365 -19.95 -14.33 12.61
N MET A 366 -20.08 -13.31 11.76
CA MET A 366 -21.24 -12.43 11.85
C MET A 366 -22.40 -13.12 11.13
N ALA A 367 -23.42 -13.53 11.88
CA ALA A 367 -24.67 -13.97 11.31
C ALA A 367 -25.35 -12.76 10.65
N SER A 368 -25.72 -12.92 9.38
CA SER A 368 -26.57 -11.99 8.64
C SER A 368 -27.98 -12.06 9.21
N THR A 369 -28.51 -10.92 9.67
CA THR A 369 -29.95 -10.63 9.72
C THR A 369 -30.28 -9.60 8.68
#